data_AF-A0A510ULV3-F1
#
_entry.id   AF-A0A510ULV3-F1
#
_cell.length_a   1.000
_cell.length_b   1.000
_cell.length_c   1.000
_cell.angle_alpha   90.00
_cell.angle_beta   90.00
_cell.angle_gamma   90.00
#
_symmetry.space_group_name_H-M   'P 1'
#
loop_
_entity.id
_entity.type
_entity.pdbx_description
1 polymer ?
#
loop_
_entity_poly.entity_id
_entity_poly.type
_entity_poly.pdbx_seq_one_letter_code
_entity_poly.pdbx_strand_id
1 'polypeptide(L)'
;MLYKNIYLHQLKDQDISNLVHPRLTKKYLNKLKIKKSNHEKNLIIIHFLPKKDGVLDPSNKIKLDIPFSIRSYLRLLINNKKTITHHPFIYNKNLIYPSLLNNPKNYLSYTKESKNENFYITKKKTITDIINKIIDDNIVQDFINQPSGKCFDSAKRIGDILKSYGIKEENIKYRLCQITRPGMTWLDVNRDNNENHMAVLLIHENSTYIFDPTIIQFIGIKDPFFGTESSWIEAMKPAWNGYVIKKAVQYIDYNTFNGADNASIMYRINFDEMAEKGGIFINYPEWYKKHNKKYNKKNKSLFSCLKSKVKE
;
A
#
# COMPACT_ATOMS: atom_id res chain seq x y z
N MET A 1 -31.08 -23.57 9.52
CA MET A 1 -30.32 -22.36 9.93
C MET A 1 -30.05 -21.57 8.65
N LEU A 2 -30.73 -20.44 8.46
CA LEU A 2 -30.53 -19.61 7.27
C LEU A 2 -29.19 -18.91 7.39
N TYR A 3 -28.32 -19.11 6.40
CA TYR A 3 -26.98 -18.53 6.38
C TYR A 3 -26.68 -17.93 5.01
N LYS A 4 -25.77 -16.95 4.98
CA LYS A 4 -25.25 -16.35 3.75
C LYS A 4 -23.73 -16.26 3.85
N ASN A 5 -23.05 -16.66 2.80
CA ASN A 5 -21.62 -16.39 2.62
C ASN A 5 -21.48 -15.11 1.80
N ILE A 6 -20.67 -14.17 2.29
CA ILE A 6 -20.43 -12.90 1.61
C ILE A 6 -18.96 -12.52 1.68
N TYR A 7 -18.54 -11.66 0.76
CA TYR A 7 -17.28 -10.93 0.90
C TYR A 7 -17.45 -9.71 1.79
N LEU A 8 -16.35 -9.23 2.38
CA LEU A 8 -16.36 -8.05 3.26
C LEU A 8 -16.98 -6.82 2.58
N HIS A 9 -16.69 -6.58 1.29
CA HIS A 9 -17.25 -5.44 0.53
C HIS A 9 -18.75 -5.58 0.21
N GLN A 10 -19.34 -6.75 0.43
CA GLN A 10 -20.78 -7.02 0.22
C GLN A 10 -21.57 -6.96 1.54
N LEU A 11 -20.89 -6.73 2.66
CA LEU A 11 -21.51 -6.66 3.98
C LEU A 11 -22.35 -5.39 4.09
N LYS A 12 -23.63 -5.56 4.41
CA LYS A 12 -24.55 -4.44 4.65
C LYS A 12 -24.68 -4.17 6.15
N ASP A 13 -25.14 -2.98 6.49
CA ASP A 13 -25.42 -2.54 7.86
C ASP A 13 -26.39 -3.46 8.62
N GLN A 14 -27.45 -3.92 7.95
CA GLN A 14 -28.45 -4.85 8.49
C GLN A 14 -27.84 -6.23 8.85
N ASP A 15 -26.72 -6.59 8.22
CA ASP A 15 -26.10 -7.91 8.39
C ASP A 15 -25.18 -7.97 9.63
N ILE A 16 -24.78 -6.82 10.19
CA ILE A 16 -23.77 -6.73 11.26
C ILE A 16 -24.16 -7.53 12.50
N SER A 17 -25.43 -7.45 12.91
CA SER A 17 -25.95 -8.15 14.10
C SER A 17 -25.91 -9.68 13.96
N ASN A 18 -25.90 -10.17 12.72
CA ASN A 18 -25.93 -11.58 12.35
C ASN A 18 -24.58 -12.10 11.83
N LEU A 19 -23.55 -11.24 11.83
CA LEU A 19 -22.22 -11.57 11.32
C LEU A 19 -21.44 -12.40 12.35
N VAL A 20 -21.01 -13.61 11.94
CA VAL A 20 -20.22 -14.54 12.74
C VAL A 20 -18.83 -13.97 13.00
N HIS A 21 -18.37 -14.09 14.25
CA HIS A 21 -17.02 -13.71 14.61
C HIS A 21 -15.99 -14.50 13.76
N PRO A 22 -14.95 -13.86 13.18
CA PRO A 22 -14.01 -14.55 12.29
C PRO A 22 -13.32 -15.79 12.88
N ARG A 23 -13.05 -15.78 14.19
CA ARG A 23 -12.49 -16.95 14.91
C ARG A 23 -13.46 -18.14 14.99
N LEU A 24 -14.77 -17.91 14.87
CA LEU A 24 -15.82 -18.93 14.96
C LEU A 24 -16.27 -19.43 13.59
N THR A 25 -15.81 -18.83 12.49
CA THR A 25 -16.16 -19.21 11.11
C THR A 25 -16.02 -20.72 10.87
N LYS A 26 -14.87 -21.32 11.23
CA LYS A 26 -14.63 -22.76 11.05
C LYS A 26 -15.62 -23.63 11.83
N LYS A 27 -15.94 -23.23 13.07
CA LYS A 27 -16.92 -23.92 13.92
C LYS A 27 -18.32 -23.90 13.30
N TYR A 28 -18.73 -22.78 12.71
CA TYR A 28 -20.03 -22.65 12.09
C TYR A 28 -20.13 -23.32 10.71
N LEU A 29 -19.06 -23.32 9.91
CA LEU A 29 -19.00 -24.12 8.68
C LEU A 29 -19.25 -25.61 8.96
N ASN A 30 -18.61 -26.14 10.01
CA ASN A 30 -18.80 -27.53 10.45
C ASN A 30 -20.24 -27.80 10.91
N LYS A 31 -20.82 -26.89 11.72
CA LYS A 31 -22.22 -27.01 12.17
C LYS A 31 -23.22 -27.00 11.00
N LEU A 32 -22.92 -26.23 9.96
CA LEU A 32 -23.74 -26.12 8.75
C LEU A 32 -23.46 -27.25 7.73
N LYS A 33 -22.56 -28.19 8.04
CA LYS A 33 -22.16 -29.32 7.18
C LYS A 33 -21.63 -28.89 5.80
N ILE A 34 -21.01 -27.71 5.70
CA ILE A 34 -20.48 -27.16 4.45
C ILE A 34 -19.10 -27.79 4.17
N LYS A 35 -19.02 -28.72 3.21
CA LYS A 35 -17.80 -29.51 2.90
C LYS A 35 -16.78 -28.81 1.99
N LYS A 36 -17.18 -27.77 1.26
CA LYS A 36 -16.31 -26.96 0.39
C LYS A 36 -16.61 -25.48 0.63
N SER A 37 -15.78 -24.81 1.43
CA SER A 37 -15.64 -23.35 1.32
C SER A 37 -14.35 -23.07 0.60
N ASN A 38 -14.43 -22.72 -0.68
CA ASN A 38 -13.30 -22.07 -1.33
C ASN A 38 -13.17 -20.66 -0.75
N HIS A 39 -11.94 -20.35 -0.33
CA HIS A 39 -11.40 -19.05 0.05
C HIS A 39 -11.51 -18.60 1.52
N GLU A 40 -10.33 -18.29 2.04
CA GLU A 40 -9.97 -17.59 3.28
C GLU A 40 -10.53 -16.14 3.38
N LYS A 41 -11.50 -15.77 2.53
CA LYS A 41 -12.01 -14.40 2.38
C LYS A 41 -13.54 -14.26 2.55
N ASN A 42 -14.23 -15.34 2.92
CA ASN A 42 -15.69 -15.34 3.09
C ASN A 42 -16.10 -15.11 4.55
N LEU A 43 -16.95 -14.12 4.77
CA LEU A 43 -17.67 -13.88 6.01
C LEU A 43 -18.97 -14.69 6.02
N ILE A 44 -19.40 -15.12 7.21
CA ILE A 44 -20.64 -15.90 7.38
C ILE A 44 -21.65 -15.05 8.14
N ILE A 45 -22.82 -14.87 7.56
CA ILE A 45 -23.99 -14.30 8.22
C ILE A 45 -24.92 -15.45 8.59
N ILE A 46 -25.40 -15.45 9.82
CA ILE A 46 -26.32 -16.46 10.34
C ILE A 46 -27.51 -15.75 10.94
N HIS A 47 -28.70 -16.08 10.44
CA HIS A 47 -29.92 -15.54 11.01
C HIS A 47 -30.11 -16.07 12.44
N PHE A 48 -30.45 -15.17 13.38
CA PHE A 48 -30.54 -15.45 14.82
C PHE A 48 -29.20 -15.94 15.43
N LEU A 49 -28.08 -15.34 15.01
CA LEU A 49 -26.79 -15.62 15.62
C LEU A 49 -26.79 -15.25 17.12
N PRO A 50 -26.34 -16.12 18.04
CA PRO A 50 -26.17 -15.74 19.43
C PRO A 50 -25.21 -14.55 19.55
N LYS A 51 -25.58 -13.49 20.29
CA LYS A 51 -24.76 -12.26 20.42
C LYS A 51 -23.30 -12.54 20.78
N LYS A 52 -23.05 -13.51 21.66
CA LYS A 52 -21.70 -13.93 22.07
C LYS A 52 -20.82 -14.41 20.92
N ASP A 53 -21.43 -14.98 19.88
CA ASP A 53 -20.76 -15.57 18.72
C ASP A 53 -20.64 -14.57 17.55
N GLY A 54 -21.20 -13.37 17.70
CA GLY A 54 -21.17 -12.29 16.71
C GLY A 54 -20.01 -11.30 16.87
N VAL A 55 -19.99 -10.31 16.00
CA VAL A 55 -18.97 -9.25 15.97
C VAL A 55 -19.17 -8.11 16.98
N LEU A 56 -20.34 -8.06 17.61
CA LEU A 56 -20.67 -7.05 18.61
C LEU A 56 -20.55 -7.61 20.03
N ASP A 57 -20.08 -6.79 20.95
CA ASP A 57 -20.09 -7.05 22.39
C ASP A 57 -21.51 -6.86 22.99
N PRO A 58 -21.73 -7.19 24.27
CA PRO A 58 -23.03 -6.98 24.92
C PRO A 58 -23.54 -5.53 24.91
N SER A 59 -22.63 -4.56 24.76
CA SER A 59 -22.91 -3.12 24.67
C SER A 59 -23.11 -2.64 23.22
N ASN A 60 -23.29 -3.56 22.27
CA ASN A 60 -23.40 -3.29 20.82
C ASN A 60 -22.19 -2.57 20.21
N LYS A 61 -21.01 -2.63 20.82
CA LYS A 61 -19.76 -2.13 20.24
C LYS A 61 -19.03 -3.24 19.50
N ILE A 62 -18.27 -2.89 18.47
CA ILE A 62 -17.46 -3.88 17.74
C ILE A 62 -16.37 -4.42 18.65
N LYS A 63 -16.27 -5.75 18.77
CA LYS A 63 -15.27 -6.40 19.60
C LYS A 63 -13.85 -6.07 19.13
N LEU A 64 -12.94 -5.87 20.08
CA LEU A 64 -11.56 -5.46 19.82
C LEU A 64 -10.69 -6.60 19.28
N ASP A 65 -11.10 -7.85 19.46
CA ASP A 65 -10.37 -9.03 18.99
C ASP A 65 -10.74 -9.44 17.54
N ILE A 66 -11.59 -8.65 16.89
CA ILE A 66 -11.88 -8.76 15.45
C ILE A 66 -10.72 -8.16 14.65
N PRO A 67 -10.31 -8.80 13.54
CA PRO A 67 -9.32 -8.26 12.62
C PRO A 67 -9.61 -6.81 12.25
N PHE A 68 -8.57 -5.96 12.29
CA PHE A 68 -8.71 -4.52 12.09
C PHE A 68 -9.42 -4.16 10.77
N SER A 69 -9.17 -4.89 9.67
CA SER A 69 -9.84 -4.66 8.38
C SER A 69 -11.36 -4.78 8.47
N ILE A 70 -11.84 -5.83 9.14
CA ILE A 70 -13.26 -6.05 9.38
C ILE A 70 -13.78 -5.00 10.37
N ARG A 71 -13.03 -4.70 11.44
CA ARG A 71 -13.41 -3.68 12.43
C ARG A 71 -13.55 -2.29 11.84
N SER A 72 -12.64 -1.87 10.96
CA SER A 72 -12.66 -0.57 10.29
C SER A 72 -13.84 -0.47 9.33
N TYR A 73 -14.11 -1.53 8.57
CA TYR A 73 -15.28 -1.57 7.68
C TYR A 73 -16.61 -1.57 8.46
N LEU A 74 -16.69 -2.33 9.56
CA LEU A 74 -17.85 -2.31 10.47
C LEU A 74 -18.07 -0.93 11.11
N ARG A 75 -16.99 -0.23 11.49
CA ARG A 75 -17.08 1.15 12.03
C ARG A 75 -17.64 2.11 10.99
N LEU A 76 -17.21 2.01 9.74
CA LEU A 76 -17.75 2.79 8.64
C LEU A 76 -19.27 2.57 8.49
N LEU A 77 -19.71 1.31 8.46
CA LEU A 77 -21.13 0.97 8.32
C LEU A 77 -21.98 1.44 9.53
N ILE A 78 -21.46 1.32 10.76
CA ILE A 78 -22.18 1.74 11.98
C ILE A 78 -22.26 3.27 12.08
N ASN A 79 -21.21 3.99 11.71
CA ASN A 79 -21.17 5.46 11.78
C ASN A 79 -22.08 6.11 10.74
N ASN A 80 -22.32 5.45 9.60
CA ASN A 80 -23.29 5.91 8.58
C ASN A 80 -24.75 5.98 9.08
N LYS A 81 -25.09 5.41 10.25
CA LYS A 81 -26.41 5.56 10.87
C LYS A 81 -26.67 6.93 11.52
N LYS A 82 -25.66 7.77 11.72
CA LYS A 82 -25.83 9.06 12.43
C LYS A 82 -25.81 10.30 11.55
N THR A 83 -25.49 10.21 10.26
CA THR A 83 -25.40 11.41 9.41
C THR A 83 -25.52 11.06 7.92
N ILE A 84 -26.74 11.18 7.36
CA ILE A 84 -26.89 11.80 6.05
C ILE A 84 -27.09 13.29 6.33
N THR A 85 -25.97 14.00 6.53
CA THR A 85 -25.81 15.46 6.35
C THR A 85 -24.43 15.83 6.89
N HIS A 86 -23.61 16.43 6.03
CA HIS A 86 -22.29 17.03 6.29
C HIS A 86 -21.13 16.04 6.46
N HIS A 87 -20.41 15.85 5.35
CA HIS A 87 -18.96 15.65 5.36
C HIS A 87 -18.30 16.87 6.01
N PRO A 88 -17.46 16.69 7.05
CA PRO A 88 -16.23 17.47 7.08
C PRO A 88 -15.05 16.67 7.66
N PHE A 89 -13.97 16.61 6.88
CA PHE A 89 -12.73 17.18 7.38
C PHE A 89 -12.35 18.29 6.40
N ILE A 90 -12.92 19.47 6.66
CA ILE A 90 -12.39 20.76 6.24
C ILE A 90 -11.36 21.12 7.31
N TYR A 91 -10.10 21.31 6.93
CA TYR A 91 -9.17 22.14 7.70
C TYR A 91 -8.99 23.46 6.97
N ASN A 92 -9.75 24.43 7.46
CA ASN A 92 -9.50 25.87 7.61
C ASN A 92 -8.58 26.58 6.58
N LYS A 93 -9.20 27.43 5.75
CA LYS A 93 -8.63 28.70 5.27
C LYS A 93 -8.49 29.65 6.47
N ASN A 94 -7.36 30.34 6.58
CA ASN A 94 -7.02 31.33 7.61
C ASN A 94 -6.36 30.78 8.88
N LEU A 95 -5.12 30.30 8.72
CA LEU A 95 -4.05 30.58 9.68
C LEU A 95 -2.88 31.17 8.88
N ILE A 96 -2.90 32.50 8.79
CA ILE A 96 -1.67 33.28 8.64
C ILE A 96 -0.94 33.11 9.98
N TYR A 97 0.30 32.59 9.99
CA TYR A 97 1.35 33.30 10.72
C TYR A 97 2.68 33.21 9.95
N PRO A 98 3.48 34.28 9.99
CA PRO A 98 4.65 34.51 9.17
C PRO A 98 5.93 34.10 9.90
N SER A 99 6.83 33.41 9.23
CA SER A 99 8.29 33.51 9.48
C SER A 99 9.08 32.57 8.56
N LEU A 100 8.98 32.76 7.24
CA LEU A 100 10.04 32.37 6.30
C LEU A 100 10.22 33.41 5.17
N LEU A 101 9.70 34.63 5.36
CA LEU A 101 10.23 35.82 4.70
C LEU A 101 11.39 36.31 5.55
N ASN A 102 12.59 35.77 5.29
CA ASN A 102 13.87 36.45 5.40
C ASN A 102 14.98 35.50 4.96
N ASN A 103 15.02 35.21 3.67
CA ASN A 103 16.29 35.23 2.95
C ASN A 103 16.01 35.51 1.47
N PRO A 104 16.25 36.75 0.99
CA PRO A 104 16.10 37.07 -0.42
C PRO A 104 17.34 36.58 -1.13
N LYS A 105 17.24 35.49 -1.89
CA LYS A 105 18.15 35.21 -3.00
C LYS A 105 17.51 34.20 -3.96
N ASN A 106 17.13 34.73 -5.11
CA ASN A 106 16.87 34.06 -6.39
C ASN A 106 15.53 33.31 -6.53
N TYR A 107 14.44 34.07 -6.54
CA TYR A 107 13.36 33.80 -7.51
C TYR A 107 13.47 34.85 -8.62
N LEU A 108 14.02 34.42 -9.76
CA LEU A 108 13.92 35.17 -11.01
C LEU A 108 12.45 35.25 -11.40
N SER A 109 11.91 36.45 -11.29
CA SER A 109 10.67 36.88 -11.93
C SER A 109 10.77 36.66 -13.44
N TYR A 110 9.87 35.87 -14.02
CA TYR A 110 9.60 35.94 -15.46
C TYR A 110 8.24 36.60 -15.67
N THR A 111 8.31 37.87 -16.03
CA THR A 111 7.24 38.58 -16.72
C THR A 111 6.95 37.89 -18.05
N LYS A 112 5.67 37.66 -18.31
CA LYS A 112 5.14 37.28 -19.62
C LYS A 112 5.59 38.31 -20.66
N GLU A 113 6.38 37.87 -21.63
CA GLU A 113 6.37 38.48 -22.96
C GLU A 113 6.03 37.40 -23.99
N SER A 114 4.92 37.66 -24.67
CA SER A 114 4.47 36.94 -25.84
C SER A 114 5.39 37.24 -27.02
N LYS A 115 6.03 36.21 -27.59
CA LYS A 115 6.33 36.18 -29.01
C LYS A 115 6.03 34.81 -29.58
N ASN A 116 5.10 34.81 -30.53
CA ASN A 116 4.92 33.76 -31.52
C ASN A 116 6.27 33.47 -32.19
N GLU A 117 6.59 32.19 -32.35
CA GLU A 117 7.24 31.69 -33.56
C GLU A 117 7.05 30.17 -33.64
N ASN A 118 6.32 29.75 -34.68
CA ASN A 118 6.12 28.37 -35.05
C ASN A 118 7.43 27.80 -35.61
N PHE A 119 8.13 27.02 -34.79
CA PHE A 119 9.07 26.02 -35.25
C PHE A 119 8.75 24.71 -34.52
N TYR A 120 8.10 23.76 -35.21
CA TYR A 120 7.93 22.39 -34.73
C TYR A 120 9.28 21.65 -34.82
N ILE A 121 10.21 22.03 -33.97
CA ILE A 121 11.27 21.13 -33.52
C ILE A 121 10.59 20.28 -32.44
N THR A 122 10.48 18.97 -32.66
CA THR A 122 10.02 18.03 -31.64
C THR A 122 11.04 18.01 -30.50
N LYS A 123 10.92 18.99 -29.60
CA LYS A 123 11.79 19.16 -28.45
C LYS A 123 11.77 17.85 -27.67
N LYS A 124 12.94 17.23 -27.52
CA LYS A 124 13.11 16.04 -26.69
C LYS A 124 12.59 16.40 -25.29
N LYS A 125 11.60 15.64 -24.82
CA LYS A 125 11.00 15.83 -23.48
C LYS A 125 12.08 15.56 -22.45
N THR A 126 12.41 16.56 -21.64
CA THR A 126 13.37 16.39 -20.56
C THR A 126 12.70 15.73 -19.37
N ILE A 127 13.48 15.15 -18.44
CA ILE A 127 12.92 14.63 -17.19
C ILE A 127 12.20 15.72 -16.38
N THR A 128 12.70 16.95 -16.40
CA THR A 128 12.08 18.10 -15.73
C THR A 128 10.69 18.39 -16.30
N ASP A 129 10.52 18.34 -17.62
CA ASP A 129 9.21 18.53 -18.26
C ASP A 129 8.21 17.44 -17.83
N ILE A 130 8.68 16.19 -17.71
CA ILE A 130 7.87 15.06 -17.26
C ILE A 130 7.47 15.22 -15.79
N ILE A 131 8.41 15.59 -14.92
CA ILE A 131 8.14 15.83 -13.49
C ILE A 131 7.11 16.95 -13.34
N ASN A 132 7.32 18.09 -14.01
CA ASN A 132 6.37 19.21 -13.97
C ASN A 132 4.98 18.77 -14.43
N LYS A 133 4.90 17.98 -15.51
CA LYS A 133 3.61 17.46 -16.00
C LYS A 133 2.88 16.59 -14.98
N ILE A 134 3.61 15.80 -14.18
CA ILE A 134 3.03 14.97 -13.11
C ILE A 134 2.60 15.85 -11.93
N ILE A 135 3.43 16.82 -11.53
CA ILE A 135 3.14 17.73 -10.42
C ILE A 135 1.94 18.63 -10.74
N ASP A 136 1.79 19.09 -11.98
CA ASP A 136 0.67 19.94 -12.41
C ASP A 136 -0.66 19.16 -12.53
N ASP A 137 -0.68 17.84 -12.35
CA ASP A 137 -1.90 17.04 -12.40
C ASP A 137 -2.72 17.18 -11.11
N ASN A 138 -3.93 17.72 -11.22
CA ASN A 138 -4.82 17.94 -10.07
C ASN A 138 -5.10 16.66 -9.27
N ILE A 139 -5.22 15.50 -9.94
CA ILE A 139 -5.49 14.23 -9.25
C ILE A 139 -4.25 13.77 -8.47
N VAL A 140 -3.05 13.97 -9.02
CA VAL A 140 -1.79 13.72 -8.28
C VAL A 140 -1.67 14.65 -7.07
N GLN A 141 -2.04 15.92 -7.21
CA GLN A 141 -2.07 16.87 -6.08
C GLN A 141 -3.05 16.42 -4.99
N ASP A 142 -4.22 15.88 -5.35
CA ASP A 142 -5.16 15.30 -4.38
C ASP A 142 -4.53 14.12 -3.62
N PHE A 143 -3.74 13.28 -4.28
CA PHE A 143 -3.01 12.20 -3.62
C PHE A 143 -1.91 12.72 -2.69
N ILE A 144 -1.22 13.81 -3.03
CA ILE A 144 -0.24 14.44 -2.14
C ILE A 144 -0.94 15.01 -0.89
N ASN A 145 -2.10 15.64 -1.08
CA ASN A 145 -2.86 16.21 0.03
C ASN A 145 -3.48 15.15 0.94
N GLN A 146 -3.82 13.97 0.39
CA GLN A 146 -4.43 12.85 1.13
C GLN A 146 -3.75 11.52 0.78
N PRO A 147 -2.50 11.28 1.22
CA PRO A 147 -1.66 10.20 0.69
C PRO A 147 -2.01 8.81 1.21
N SER A 148 -2.70 8.72 2.36
CA SER A 148 -2.96 7.44 3.02
C SER A 148 -3.82 6.51 2.16
N GLY A 149 -3.25 5.35 1.80
CA GLY A 149 -3.93 4.34 1.00
C GLY A 149 -4.12 4.71 -0.48
N LYS A 150 -3.46 5.77 -0.97
CA LYS A 150 -3.58 6.25 -2.35
C LYS A 150 -2.43 5.84 -3.26
N CYS A 151 -1.43 5.13 -2.76
CA CYS A 151 -0.23 4.79 -3.54
C CYS A 151 -0.51 3.97 -4.82
N PHE A 152 -1.51 3.07 -4.80
CA PHE A 152 -1.92 2.32 -6.00
C PHE A 152 -2.66 3.21 -7.01
N ASP A 153 -3.63 4.00 -6.56
CA ASP A 153 -4.36 4.96 -7.41
C ASP A 153 -3.40 5.98 -8.04
N SER A 154 -2.44 6.48 -7.25
CA SER A 154 -1.40 7.39 -7.69
C SER A 154 -0.49 6.75 -8.72
N ALA A 155 -0.03 5.52 -8.49
CA ALA A 155 0.84 4.83 -9.43
C ALA A 155 0.14 4.59 -10.77
N LYS A 156 -1.13 4.19 -10.74
CA LYS A 156 -1.95 4.05 -11.95
C LYS A 156 -2.08 5.38 -12.70
N ARG A 157 -2.44 6.46 -11.99
CA ARG A 157 -2.60 7.79 -12.60
C ARG A 157 -1.31 8.30 -13.24
N ILE A 158 -0.17 8.16 -12.55
CA ILE A 158 1.14 8.55 -13.10
C ILE A 158 1.48 7.72 -14.33
N GLY A 159 1.23 6.41 -14.31
CA GLY A 159 1.37 5.55 -15.48
C GLY A 159 0.55 6.05 -16.68
N ASP A 160 -0.71 6.43 -16.46
CA ASP A 160 -1.59 7.00 -17.49
C ASP A 160 -1.07 8.35 -18.02
N ILE A 161 -0.58 9.23 -17.12
CA ILE A 161 0.04 10.51 -17.50
C ILE A 161 1.25 10.26 -18.40
N LEU A 162 2.19 9.39 -17.99
CA LEU A 162 3.40 9.08 -18.76
C LEU A 162 3.05 8.55 -20.17
N LYS A 163 2.09 7.63 -20.27
CA LYS A 163 1.61 7.10 -21.56
C LYS A 163 0.97 8.18 -22.41
N SER A 164 0.12 9.03 -21.82
CA SER A 164 -0.49 10.18 -22.53
C SER A 164 0.56 11.19 -22.98
N TYR A 165 1.68 11.26 -22.27
CA TYR A 165 2.84 12.06 -22.60
C TYR A 165 3.77 11.37 -23.60
N GLY A 166 3.36 10.26 -24.22
CA GLY A 166 4.09 9.56 -25.29
C GLY A 166 5.28 8.73 -24.82
N ILE A 167 5.38 8.44 -23.51
CA ILE A 167 6.38 7.50 -23.00
C ILE A 167 5.92 6.08 -23.33
N LYS A 168 6.82 5.30 -23.94
CA LYS A 168 6.55 3.90 -24.28
C LYS A 168 6.47 3.02 -23.03
N GLU A 169 5.59 2.03 -23.06
CA GLU A 169 5.29 1.20 -21.89
C GLU A 169 6.51 0.42 -21.37
N GLU A 170 7.42 0.01 -22.25
CA GLU A 170 8.64 -0.72 -21.85
C GLU A 170 9.59 0.10 -20.96
N ASN A 171 9.44 1.43 -20.97
CA ASN A 171 10.23 2.34 -20.12
C ASN A 171 9.54 2.64 -18.79
N ILE A 172 8.31 2.16 -18.58
CA ILE A 172 7.53 2.40 -17.36
C ILE A 172 7.51 1.10 -16.55
N LYS A 173 7.89 1.18 -15.28
CA LYS A 173 7.74 0.06 -14.33
C LYS A 173 6.96 0.50 -13.10
N TYR A 174 6.48 -0.48 -12.36
CA TYR A 174 5.71 -0.30 -11.12
C TYR A 174 6.44 -1.02 -10.00
N ARG A 175 7.01 -0.25 -9.07
CA ARG A 175 7.70 -0.77 -7.89
C ARG A 175 6.69 -1.07 -6.82
N LEU A 176 6.55 -2.33 -6.46
CA LEU A 176 5.76 -2.76 -5.33
C LEU A 176 6.68 -2.99 -4.13
N CYS A 177 6.46 -2.26 -3.05
CA CYS A 177 7.17 -2.46 -1.80
C CYS A 177 6.34 -3.26 -0.80
N GLN A 178 7.03 -4.06 0.00
CA GLN A 178 6.56 -4.71 1.21
C GLN A 178 7.31 -4.13 2.40
N ILE A 179 6.58 -3.74 3.43
CA ILE A 179 7.09 -3.10 4.63
C ILE A 179 6.51 -3.84 5.84
N THR A 180 7.36 -4.40 6.69
CA THR A 180 6.88 -5.02 7.93
C THR A 180 6.37 -3.95 8.89
N ARG A 181 5.48 -4.30 9.82
CA ARG A 181 5.05 -3.38 10.88
C ARG A 181 6.14 -3.21 11.95
N PRO A 182 6.08 -2.13 12.75
CA PRO A 182 6.97 -1.97 13.90
C PRO A 182 6.75 -3.08 14.91
N GLY A 183 7.83 -3.59 15.49
CA GLY A 183 7.76 -4.56 16.58
C GLY A 183 7.31 -5.97 16.19
N MET A 184 7.19 -6.28 14.89
CA MET A 184 6.89 -7.64 14.44
C MET A 184 8.02 -8.60 14.79
N THR A 185 7.63 -9.80 15.19
CA THR A 185 8.52 -10.96 15.26
C THR A 185 8.41 -11.79 13.98
N TRP A 186 9.28 -12.79 13.82
CA TRP A 186 9.19 -13.70 12.67
C TRP A 186 7.86 -14.46 12.62
N LEU A 187 7.25 -14.77 13.77
CA LEU A 187 5.95 -15.44 13.81
C LEU A 187 4.83 -14.55 13.25
N ASP A 188 5.02 -13.24 13.26
CA ASP A 188 4.02 -12.27 12.81
C ASP A 188 4.22 -11.94 11.33
N VAL A 189 5.46 -12.00 10.82
CA VAL A 189 5.84 -11.50 9.48
C VAL A 189 5.09 -12.18 8.33
N ASN A 190 4.69 -13.44 8.50
CA ASN A 190 3.91 -14.23 7.52
C ASN A 190 2.52 -14.62 8.06
N ARG A 191 2.03 -13.94 9.09
CA ARG A 191 0.69 -14.15 9.68
C ARG A 191 -0.16 -12.90 9.68
N ASP A 192 0.47 -11.74 9.84
CA ASP A 192 -0.19 -10.45 9.85
C ASP A 192 -0.08 -9.74 8.50
N ASN A 193 -1.04 -8.87 8.21
CA ASN A 193 -1.02 -8.05 7.01
C ASN A 193 0.12 -7.03 7.07
N ASN A 194 1.18 -7.27 6.31
CA ASN A 194 2.24 -6.28 6.08
C ASN A 194 1.71 -5.04 5.35
N GLU A 195 2.43 -3.94 5.51
CA GLU A 195 2.18 -2.71 4.77
C GLU A 195 2.71 -2.91 3.34
N ASN A 196 1.98 -2.38 2.36
CA ASN A 196 2.42 -2.34 0.98
C ASN A 196 2.49 -0.89 0.50
N HIS A 197 3.31 -0.65 -0.51
CA HIS A 197 3.45 0.65 -1.16
C HIS A 197 3.68 0.46 -2.65
N MET A 198 3.33 1.46 -3.45
CA MET A 198 3.60 1.44 -4.88
C MET A 198 4.17 2.77 -5.36
N ALA A 199 5.19 2.70 -6.19
CA ALA A 199 5.77 3.83 -6.90
C ALA A 199 5.92 3.51 -8.38
N VAL A 200 6.03 4.54 -9.23
CA VAL A 200 6.27 4.38 -10.68
C VAL A 200 7.73 4.67 -10.97
N LEU A 201 8.35 3.84 -11.81
CA LEU A 201 9.67 4.08 -12.34
C LEU A 201 9.60 4.44 -13.82
N LEU A 202 10.48 5.32 -14.22
CA LEU A 202 10.71 5.69 -15.60
C LEU A 202 12.19 5.50 -15.94
N ILE A 203 12.46 4.70 -16.95
CA ILE A 203 13.77 4.62 -17.59
C ILE A 203 13.83 5.74 -18.64
N HIS A 204 14.66 6.74 -18.38
CA HIS A 204 14.83 7.89 -19.26
C HIS A 204 16.32 8.28 -19.32
N GLU A 205 16.87 8.40 -20.53
CA GLU A 205 18.28 8.79 -20.73
C GLU A 205 19.27 7.93 -19.92
N ASN A 206 19.08 6.60 -19.96
CA ASN A 206 19.87 5.60 -19.22
C ASN A 206 19.85 5.76 -17.69
N SER A 207 18.93 6.57 -17.16
CA SER A 207 18.72 6.75 -15.72
C SER A 207 17.34 6.27 -15.32
N THR A 208 17.23 5.75 -14.09
CA THR A 208 15.95 5.35 -13.49
C THR A 208 15.46 6.45 -12.57
N TYR A 209 14.30 7.00 -12.89
CA TYR A 209 13.59 7.97 -12.08
C TYR A 209 12.41 7.31 -11.37
N ILE A 210 12.13 7.72 -10.15
CA ILE A 210 11.00 7.27 -9.34
C ILE A 210 10.07 8.43 -9.08
N PHE A 211 8.79 8.18 -9.30
CA PHE A 211 7.68 9.08 -8.97
C PHE A 211 6.84 8.43 -7.86
N ASP A 212 6.91 9.03 -6.68
CA ASP A 212 6.25 8.55 -5.47
C ASP A 212 5.71 9.73 -4.65
N PRO A 213 4.64 10.38 -5.13
CA PRO A 213 4.04 11.51 -4.41
C PRO A 213 3.42 11.10 -3.07
N THR A 214 3.09 9.82 -2.91
CA THR A 214 2.42 9.30 -1.72
C THR A 214 3.40 8.79 -0.64
N ILE A 215 4.71 8.89 -0.87
CA ILE A 215 5.74 8.48 0.10
C ILE A 215 5.58 9.12 1.49
N ILE A 216 5.01 10.33 1.51
CA ILE A 216 4.66 11.10 2.71
C ILE A 216 3.62 10.44 3.61
N GLN A 217 2.99 9.34 3.17
CA GLN A 217 2.15 8.54 4.06
C GLN A 217 2.96 7.85 5.17
N PHE A 218 4.28 7.72 5.00
CA PHE A 218 5.15 7.15 6.01
C PHE A 218 5.60 8.20 7.04
N ILE A 219 5.61 7.77 8.30
CA ILE A 219 6.08 8.59 9.41
C ILE A 219 7.52 9.07 9.14
N GLY A 220 7.74 10.37 9.28
CA GLY A 220 9.06 11.00 9.14
C GLY A 220 9.41 11.48 7.74
N ILE A 221 8.53 11.28 6.75
CA ILE A 221 8.71 11.79 5.38
C ILE A 221 7.73 12.96 5.17
N LYS A 222 8.24 14.11 4.75
CA LYS A 222 7.47 15.37 4.69
C LYS A 222 7.12 15.80 3.26
N ASP A 223 7.96 15.43 2.30
CA ASP A 223 7.85 15.91 0.92
C ASP A 223 7.55 14.76 -0.04
N PRO A 224 6.69 14.97 -1.06
CA PRO A 224 6.48 14.00 -2.14
C PRO A 224 7.79 13.76 -2.89
N PHE A 225 7.99 12.57 -3.44
CA PHE A 225 9.25 12.24 -4.11
C PHE A 225 9.12 12.18 -5.63
N PHE A 226 10.01 12.92 -6.30
CA PHE A 226 10.25 12.84 -7.75
C PHE A 226 11.76 12.99 -7.97
N GLY A 227 12.44 11.93 -8.41
CA GLY A 227 13.90 11.96 -8.49
C GLY A 227 14.51 10.64 -8.92
N THR A 228 15.80 10.45 -8.69
CA THR A 228 16.51 9.21 -9.05
C THR A 228 16.22 8.09 -8.05
N GLU A 229 16.42 6.84 -8.47
CA GLU A 229 16.29 5.68 -7.60
C GLU A 229 17.18 5.75 -6.34
N SER A 230 18.43 6.19 -6.49
CA SER A 230 19.36 6.32 -5.36
C SER A 230 18.86 7.32 -4.32
N SER A 231 18.36 8.47 -4.77
CA SER A 231 17.76 9.49 -3.89
C SER A 231 16.44 9.02 -3.27
N TRP A 232 15.67 8.17 -3.94
CA TRP A 232 14.43 7.62 -3.40
C TRP A 232 14.70 6.67 -2.22
N ILE A 233 15.73 5.82 -2.33
CA ILE A 233 16.14 4.93 -1.23
C ILE A 233 16.49 5.76 0.01
N GLU A 234 17.23 6.87 -0.17
CA GLU A 234 17.55 7.80 0.91
C GLU A 234 16.30 8.46 1.50
N ALA A 235 15.38 8.93 0.65
CA ALA A 235 14.12 9.54 1.09
C ALA A 235 13.21 8.57 1.86
N MET A 236 13.24 7.28 1.50
CA MET A 236 12.43 6.24 2.12
C MET A 236 13.00 5.77 3.47
N LYS A 237 14.27 6.09 3.81
CA LYS A 237 14.92 5.68 5.07
C LYS A 237 14.10 5.88 6.34
N PRO A 238 13.43 7.02 6.55
CA PRO A 238 12.61 7.24 7.74
C PRO A 238 11.51 6.19 7.91
N ALA A 239 10.96 5.66 6.80
CA ALA A 239 9.89 4.67 6.82
C ALA A 239 10.27 3.39 7.58
N TRP A 240 11.56 3.01 7.64
CA TRP A 240 12.01 1.83 8.38
C TRP A 240 12.94 2.10 9.56
N ASN A 241 13.64 3.24 9.57
CA ASN A 241 14.54 3.63 10.67
C ASN A 241 13.85 4.45 11.76
N GLY A 242 12.65 4.99 11.53
CA GLY A 242 11.91 5.81 12.49
C GLY A 242 11.35 5.06 13.72
N TYR A 243 11.69 3.78 13.89
CA TYR A 243 11.16 2.91 14.94
C TYR A 243 12.28 2.21 15.71
N VAL A 244 12.07 1.99 17.01
CA VAL A 244 13.01 1.27 17.90
C VAL A 244 13.32 -0.12 17.36
N ILE A 245 12.30 -0.84 16.90
CA ILE A 245 12.47 -2.08 16.12
C ILE A 245 12.30 -1.72 14.65
N LYS A 246 13.43 -1.67 13.94
CA LYS A 246 13.51 -1.32 12.52
C LYS A 246 12.65 -2.24 11.67
N LYS A 247 11.89 -1.69 10.71
CA LYS A 247 11.09 -2.48 9.76
C LYS A 247 12.00 -3.14 8.71
N ALA A 248 11.64 -4.34 8.24
CA ALA A 248 12.22 -4.90 7.04
C ALA A 248 11.46 -4.37 5.82
N VAL A 249 12.19 -4.03 4.76
CA VAL A 249 11.60 -3.47 3.55
C VAL A 249 12.20 -4.16 2.34
N GLN A 250 11.34 -4.60 1.44
CA GLN A 250 11.71 -5.18 0.15
C GLN A 250 10.85 -4.60 -0.96
N TYR A 251 11.34 -4.69 -2.19
CA TYR A 251 10.57 -4.30 -3.37
C TYR A 251 10.78 -5.27 -4.52
N ILE A 252 9.85 -5.24 -5.47
CA ILE A 252 9.96 -5.90 -6.76
C ILE A 252 9.32 -4.99 -7.82
N ASP A 253 9.92 -4.95 -9.01
CA ASP A 253 9.46 -4.10 -10.10
C ASP A 253 8.68 -4.92 -11.14
N TYR A 254 7.51 -4.42 -11.55
CA TYR A 254 6.67 -5.04 -12.57
C TYR A 254 6.57 -4.16 -13.82
N ASN A 255 6.48 -4.79 -14.98
CA ASN A 255 6.27 -4.08 -16.25
C ASN A 255 4.84 -3.55 -16.42
N THR A 256 3.88 -3.99 -15.58
CA THR A 256 2.48 -3.55 -15.66
C THR A 256 1.93 -3.26 -14.27
N PHE A 257 1.04 -2.26 -14.21
CA PHE A 257 0.31 -1.91 -12.98
C PHE A 257 -0.48 -3.11 -12.45
N ASN A 258 -1.26 -3.76 -13.31
CA ASN A 258 -2.11 -4.89 -12.92
C ASN A 258 -1.29 -6.07 -12.37
N GLY A 259 -0.09 -6.31 -12.92
CA GLY A 259 0.83 -7.32 -12.38
C GLY A 259 1.25 -7.02 -10.96
N ALA A 260 1.63 -5.77 -10.69
CA ALA A 260 1.99 -5.32 -9.35
C ALA A 260 0.80 -5.34 -8.37
N ASP A 261 -0.37 -4.86 -8.81
CA ASP A 261 -1.57 -4.82 -7.98
C ASP A 261 -2.03 -6.22 -7.54
N ASN A 262 -2.09 -7.16 -8.48
CA ASN A 262 -2.44 -8.56 -8.19
C ASN A 262 -1.44 -9.22 -7.24
N ALA A 263 -0.14 -8.99 -7.43
CA ALA A 263 0.90 -9.56 -6.58
C ALA A 263 0.87 -8.99 -5.15
N SER A 264 0.45 -7.73 -4.99
CA SER A 264 0.36 -7.06 -3.69
C SER A 264 -0.52 -7.81 -2.68
N ILE A 265 -1.59 -8.44 -3.16
CA ILE A 265 -2.52 -9.23 -2.32
C ILE A 265 -1.80 -10.41 -1.67
N MET A 266 -0.95 -11.10 -2.44
CA MET A 266 -0.20 -12.26 -1.99
C MET A 266 0.87 -11.85 -0.98
N TYR A 267 1.67 -10.85 -1.31
CA TYR A 267 2.79 -10.45 -0.48
C TYR A 267 2.37 -9.84 0.86
N ARG A 268 1.21 -9.18 0.94
CA ARG A 268 0.70 -8.66 2.22
C ARG A 268 0.51 -9.75 3.26
N ILE A 269 0.25 -10.98 2.82
CA ILE A 269 0.00 -12.14 3.69
C ILE A 269 1.30 -12.92 3.92
N ASN A 270 2.18 -12.97 2.92
CA ASN A 270 3.46 -13.67 2.99
C ASN A 270 4.59 -12.73 2.57
N PHE A 271 5.31 -12.19 3.56
CA PHE A 271 6.43 -11.28 3.33
C PHE A 271 7.56 -11.99 2.58
N ASP A 272 7.82 -13.26 2.92
CA ASP A 272 8.94 -14.04 2.36
C ASP A 272 8.71 -14.43 0.88
N GLU A 273 7.44 -14.55 0.47
CA GLU A 273 7.08 -14.81 -0.94
C GLU A 273 7.64 -13.75 -1.90
N MET A 274 7.75 -12.49 -1.45
CA MET A 274 8.37 -11.44 -2.29
C MET A 274 9.85 -11.75 -2.54
N ALA A 275 10.59 -12.18 -1.52
CA ALA A 275 11.99 -12.57 -1.66
C ALA A 275 12.14 -13.81 -2.57
N GLU A 276 11.28 -14.81 -2.41
CA GLU A 276 11.28 -16.03 -3.23
C GLU A 276 11.01 -15.76 -4.71
N LYS A 277 10.27 -14.69 -5.03
CA LYS A 277 10.00 -14.23 -6.41
C LYS A 277 11.07 -13.27 -6.96
N GLY A 278 12.20 -13.11 -6.26
CA GLY A 278 13.30 -12.25 -6.69
C GLY A 278 13.23 -10.82 -6.18
N GLY A 279 12.45 -10.56 -5.12
CA GLY A 279 12.40 -9.27 -4.44
C GLY A 279 13.75 -8.86 -3.86
N ILE A 280 13.98 -7.55 -3.85
CA ILE A 280 15.23 -6.92 -3.40
C ILE A 280 14.97 -6.24 -2.06
N PHE A 281 15.81 -6.52 -1.06
CA PHE A 281 15.73 -5.85 0.24
C PHE A 281 16.33 -4.44 0.18
N ILE A 282 15.54 -3.43 0.55
CA ILE A 282 16.03 -2.07 0.83
C ILE A 282 16.70 -2.04 2.20
N ASN A 283 16.07 -2.67 3.18
CA ASN A 283 16.62 -2.81 4.53
C ASN A 283 16.39 -4.22 5.05
N TYR A 284 17.47 -4.80 5.57
CA TYR A 284 17.51 -6.15 6.10
C TYR A 284 17.92 -6.14 7.59
N PRO A 285 16.98 -5.89 8.52
CA PRO A 285 17.30 -5.67 9.92
C PRO A 285 17.79 -6.95 10.62
N GLU A 286 18.59 -6.80 11.68
CA GLU A 286 19.22 -7.91 12.39
C GLU A 286 18.24 -8.94 12.98
N TRP A 287 17.06 -8.50 13.42
CA TRP A 287 16.04 -9.42 13.92
C TRP A 287 15.58 -10.39 12.82
N TYR A 288 15.41 -9.90 11.58
CA TYR A 288 15.01 -10.71 10.45
C TYR A 288 16.18 -11.63 10.01
N LYS A 289 17.41 -11.11 9.93
CA LYS A 289 18.64 -11.89 9.63
C LYS A 289 18.83 -13.07 10.57
N LYS A 290 18.73 -12.85 11.89
CA LYS A 290 18.95 -13.89 12.92
C LYS A 290 17.93 -15.02 12.80
N HIS A 291 16.68 -14.71 12.44
CA HIS A 291 15.64 -15.70 12.20
C HIS A 291 15.86 -16.50 10.92
N ASN A 292 16.16 -15.85 9.79
CA ASN A 292 16.42 -16.54 8.53
C ASN A 292 17.63 -17.50 8.64
N LYS A 293 18.68 -17.11 9.37
CA LYS A 293 19.82 -18.01 9.69
C LYS A 293 19.41 -19.24 10.52
N LYS A 294 18.52 -19.10 11.51
CA LYS A 294 18.01 -20.22 12.32
C LYS A 294 17.13 -21.17 11.51
N TYR A 295 16.30 -20.65 10.60
CA TYR A 295 15.46 -21.45 9.72
C TYR A 295 16.31 -22.25 8.71
N ASN A 296 17.28 -21.60 8.06
CA ASN A 296 18.21 -22.28 7.15
C ASN A 296 19.09 -23.33 7.84
N LYS A 297 19.46 -23.13 9.12
CA LYS A 297 20.15 -24.18 9.90
C LYS A 297 19.24 -25.37 10.21
N LYS A 298 17.96 -25.16 10.54
CA LYS A 298 16.99 -26.25 10.75
C LYS A 298 16.67 -27.01 9.46
N ASN A 299 16.54 -26.32 8.33
CA ASN A 299 16.30 -26.98 7.03
C ASN A 299 17.54 -27.71 6.49
N LYS A 300 18.75 -27.21 6.76
CA LYS A 300 19.99 -27.97 6.45
C LYS A 300 20.12 -29.26 7.26
N SER A 301 19.47 -29.36 8.42
CA SER A 301 19.46 -30.58 9.24
C SER A 301 18.40 -31.62 8.82
N LEU A 302 17.45 -31.25 7.97
CA LEU A 302 16.38 -32.14 7.50
C LEU A 302 16.53 -32.56 6.02
N PHE A 303 17.39 -31.89 5.25
CA PHE A 303 17.59 -32.15 3.82
C PHE A 303 19.04 -32.41 3.42
N SER A 304 19.86 -33.01 4.29
CA SER A 304 21.18 -33.52 3.87
C SER A 304 21.12 -34.82 3.05
N CYS A 305 19.94 -35.23 2.58
CA CYS A 305 19.81 -36.30 1.62
C CYS A 305 18.72 -35.94 0.62
N LEU A 306 19.07 -35.25 -0.47
CA LEU A 306 18.59 -35.53 -1.83
C LEU A 306 19.36 -34.62 -2.79
N LYS A 307 20.19 -35.28 -3.58
CA LYS A 307 21.08 -34.69 -4.57
C LYS A 307 20.29 -33.94 -5.65
N SER A 308 20.96 -32.89 -6.14
CA SER A 308 20.73 -32.13 -7.36
C SER A 308 20.11 -32.93 -8.52
N LYS A 309 19.21 -32.30 -9.27
CA LYS A 309 19.35 -32.18 -10.72
C LYS A 309 18.59 -30.95 -11.23
N VAL A 310 19.28 -30.27 -12.14
CA VAL A 310 18.99 -29.01 -12.83
C VAL A 310 17.62 -29.03 -13.52
N LYS A 311 17.00 -27.87 -13.72
CA LYS A 311 15.93 -27.71 -14.72
C LYS A 311 16.22 -26.52 -15.63
N GLU A 312 16.02 -26.80 -16.91
CA GLU A 312 15.83 -25.87 -18.04
C GLU A 312 14.70 -24.87 -17.76
#